data_AF-A0AAV0XXX0-F1
#
_entry.id   AF-A0AAV0XXX0-F1
#
_cell.length_a   1.000
_cell.length_b   1.000
_cell.length_c   1.000
_cell.angle_alpha   90.00
_cell.angle_beta   90.00
_cell.angle_gamma   90.00
#
_symmetry.space_group_name_H-M   'P 1'
#
loop_
_entity.id
_entity.type
_entity.pdbx_description
1 polymer ?
#
loop_
_entity_poly.entity_id
_entity_poly.type
_entity_poly.pdbx_seq_one_letter_code
_entity_poly.pdbx_strand_id
1 'polypeptide(L)'
;MDFEFFTVSKNETILVSGAISNSLEKYQPKKLEGSPLILTKDDKLRRFRRCDLKKIVQNIKRVFRGKKARVIKPLLEQLYKNISHQGGSTLSTVYLQRYLHINDREPLIVFWNGSSDITIIKRLRLTGILAYLNISAISVRNNDDYI
;
A
#
# COMPACT_ATOMS: atom_id res chain seq x y z
N MET A 1 -2.69 8.91 1.44
CA MET A 1 -2.10 7.58 1.60
C MET A 1 -1.69 7.07 0.22
N ASP A 2 -0.60 6.33 0.14
CA ASP A 2 -0.03 5.81 -1.12
C ASP A 2 0.61 4.44 -0.85
N PHE A 3 0.43 3.47 -1.75
CA PHE A 3 0.98 2.12 -1.59
C PHE A 3 1.93 1.73 -2.72
N GLU A 4 2.99 1.02 -2.35
CA GLU A 4 3.84 0.32 -3.31
C GLU A 4 3.45 -1.16 -3.37
N PHE A 5 3.03 -1.61 -4.55
CA PHE A 5 2.55 -2.98 -4.75
C PHE A 5 2.86 -3.48 -6.16
N PHE A 6 2.77 -4.81 -6.34
CA PHE A 6 2.80 -5.42 -7.65
C PHE A 6 1.77 -6.55 -7.76
N THR A 7 1.24 -6.74 -8.96
CA THR A 7 0.26 -7.79 -9.25
C THR A 7 0.95 -9.00 -9.85
N VAL A 8 0.93 -10.13 -9.14
CA VAL A 8 1.64 -11.37 -9.50
C VAL A 8 0.81 -12.25 -10.43
N SER A 9 -0.51 -12.22 -10.24
CA SER A 9 -1.48 -12.88 -11.10
C SER A 9 -2.76 -12.04 -11.11
N LYS A 10 -3.72 -12.38 -11.98
CA LYS A 10 -5.04 -11.73 -11.98
C LYS A 10 -5.71 -11.73 -10.60
N ASN A 11 -5.29 -12.58 -9.68
CA ASN A 11 -5.95 -12.81 -8.39
C ASN A 11 -5.05 -12.51 -7.18
N GLU A 12 -3.78 -12.15 -7.36
CA GLU A 12 -2.83 -11.93 -6.25
C GLU A 12 -2.10 -10.59 -6.43
N THR A 13 -2.34 -9.67 -5.51
CA THR A 13 -1.61 -8.41 -5.36
C THR A 13 -0.70 -8.52 -4.15
N ILE A 14 0.54 -8.07 -4.29
CA ILE A 14 1.52 -8.07 -3.20
C ILE A 14 1.80 -6.64 -2.83
N LEU A 15 1.40 -6.29 -1.61
CA LEU A 15 1.67 -5.01 -1.00
C LEU A 15 3.04 -5.07 -0.33
N VAL A 16 3.94 -4.19 -0.76
CA VAL A 16 5.37 -4.22 -0.43
C VAL A 16 5.72 -3.15 0.56
N SER A 17 5.18 -1.95 0.38
CA SER A 17 5.42 -0.80 1.23
C SER A 17 4.32 0.26 1.00
N GLY A 18 4.46 1.43 1.60
CA GLY A 18 3.62 2.58 1.32
C GLY A 18 4.01 3.79 2.15
N ALA A 19 3.25 4.87 2.01
CA ALA A 19 3.36 6.07 2.80
C ALA A 19 1.99 6.50 3.31
N ILE A 20 1.95 6.87 4.59
CA ILE A 20 0.76 7.46 5.22
C ILE A 20 1.17 8.70 6.01
N SER A 21 0.31 9.70 6.01
CA SER A 21 0.43 10.86 6.88
C SER A 21 -0.95 11.24 7.39
N ASN A 22 -0.98 12.02 8.46
CA ASN A 22 -2.20 12.60 8.99
C ASN A 22 -1.99 14.11 9.23
N SER A 23 -3.09 14.83 9.41
CA SER A 23 -3.05 16.28 9.63
C SER A 23 -2.49 16.68 11.01
N LEU A 24 -2.49 15.77 11.99
CA LEU A 24 -2.04 16.06 13.36
C LEU A 24 -0.52 16.24 13.45
N GLU A 25 0.24 15.42 12.73
CA GLU A 25 1.71 15.52 12.69
C GLU A 25 2.21 16.40 11.54
N LYS A 26 1.49 17.49 11.22
CA LYS A 26 1.84 18.42 10.13
C LYS A 26 2.12 17.70 8.80
N TYR A 27 1.33 16.66 8.49
CA TYR A 27 1.50 15.82 7.31
C TYR A 27 2.86 15.12 7.22
N GLN A 28 3.57 14.91 8.34
CA GLN A 28 4.83 14.17 8.33
C GLN A 28 4.59 12.75 7.77
N PRO A 29 5.22 12.39 6.63
CA PRO A 29 5.05 11.07 6.05
C PRO A 29 5.66 10.00 6.95
N LYS A 30 4.88 8.98 7.30
CA LYS A 30 5.34 7.73 7.90
C LYS A 30 5.42 6.68 6.82
N LYS A 31 6.57 6.01 6.77
CA LYS A 31 6.79 4.91 5.84
C LYS A 31 6.20 3.63 6.41
N LEU A 32 5.44 2.93 5.57
CA LEU A 32 4.90 1.61 5.83
C LEU A 32 5.91 0.57 5.35
N GLU A 33 6.55 -0.11 6.29
CA GLU A 33 7.60 -1.09 6.02
C GLU A 33 7.37 -2.38 6.81
N GLY A 34 7.97 -3.46 6.32
CA GLY A 34 7.98 -4.77 6.96
C GLY A 34 7.71 -5.88 5.97
N SER A 35 7.29 -7.03 6.50
CA SER A 35 7.01 -8.20 5.67
C SER A 35 5.86 -7.90 4.70
N PRO A 36 6.01 -8.19 3.40
CA PRO A 36 4.96 -7.93 2.42
C PRO A 36 3.63 -8.62 2.78
N LEU A 37 2.53 -8.04 2.34
CA LEU A 37 1.19 -8.60 2.50
C LEU A 37 0.68 -9.11 1.15
N ILE A 38 0.10 -10.30 1.15
CA ILE A 38 -0.52 -10.89 -0.03
C ILE A 38 -2.02 -10.68 0.08
N LEU A 39 -2.56 -9.95 -0.89
CA LEU A 39 -3.96 -9.62 -1.06
C LEU A 39 -4.51 -10.44 -2.22
N THR A 40 -5.37 -11.41 -1.90
CA THR A 40 -6.05 -12.19 -2.93
C THR A 40 -7.39 -11.56 -3.32
N LYS A 41 -7.92 -11.93 -4.48
CA LYS A 41 -9.26 -11.50 -4.91
C LYS A 41 -10.40 -12.06 -4.05
N ASP A 42 -10.20 -13.21 -3.41
CA ASP A 42 -11.18 -13.80 -2.50
C ASP A 42 -11.10 -13.19 -1.09
N ASP A 43 -10.61 -11.94 -1.00
CA ASP A 43 -10.37 -11.17 0.22
C ASP A 43 -9.54 -11.88 1.31
N LYS A 44 -8.78 -12.92 0.93
CA LYS A 44 -7.79 -13.50 1.82
C LYS A 44 -6.59 -12.57 1.88
N LEU A 45 -6.39 -12.00 3.07
CA LEU A 45 -5.20 -11.30 3.48
C LEU A 45 -4.29 -12.28 4.22
N ARG A 46 -3.04 -12.39 3.79
CA ARG A 46 -2.03 -13.15 4.55
C ARG A 46 -0.66 -12.50 4.46
N ARG A 47 0.19 -12.80 5.45
CA ARG A 47 1.60 -12.43 5.41
C ARG A 47 2.32 -13.21 4.31
N PHE A 48 3.29 -12.55 3.69
CA PHE A 48 4.25 -13.18 2.80
C PHE A 48 5.11 -14.18 3.58
N ARG A 49 5.30 -15.37 3.03
CA ARG A 49 6.15 -16.42 3.61
C ARG A 49 7.35 -16.68 2.72
N ARG A 50 8.44 -17.22 3.29
CA ARG A 50 9.65 -17.59 2.52
C ARG A 50 9.35 -18.55 1.36
N CYS A 51 8.35 -19.43 1.50
CA CYS A 51 7.94 -20.34 0.42
C CYS A 51 7.32 -19.62 -0.78
N ASP A 52 6.75 -18.42 -0.59
CA ASP A 52 6.17 -17.62 -1.67
C ASP A 52 7.25 -16.97 -2.56
N LEU A 53 8.45 -16.77 -2.01
CA LEU A 53 9.55 -16.04 -2.65
C LEU A 53 9.93 -16.62 -4.02
N LYS A 54 10.08 -17.94 -4.11
CA LYS A 54 10.48 -18.59 -5.37
C LYS A 54 9.46 -18.35 -6.47
N LYS A 55 8.17 -18.52 -6.17
CA LYS A 55 7.04 -18.29 -7.10
C LYS A 55 7.00 -16.83 -7.55
N ILE A 56 7.19 -15.90 -6.64
CA ILE A 56 7.09 -14.47 -6.90
C ILE A 56 8.28 -13.96 -7.71
N VAL A 57 9.49 -14.36 -7.37
CA VAL A 57 10.69 -14.04 -8.15
C VAL A 57 10.57 -14.57 -9.58
N GLN A 58 10.06 -15.80 -9.76
CA GLN A 58 9.79 -16.34 -11.09
C GLN A 58 8.74 -15.51 -11.86
N ASN A 59 7.66 -15.11 -11.19
CA ASN A 59 6.63 -14.28 -11.82
C ASN A 59 7.13 -12.88 -12.18
N ILE A 60 7.91 -12.23 -11.31
CA ILE A 60 8.56 -10.94 -11.62
C ILE A 60 9.45 -11.11 -12.84
N LYS A 61 10.35 -12.12 -12.85
CA LYS A 61 11.21 -12.39 -14.02
C LYS A 61 10.41 -12.64 -15.29
N ARG A 62 9.24 -13.28 -15.20
CA ARG A 62 8.34 -13.53 -16.33
C ARG A 62 7.64 -12.26 -16.82
N VAL A 63 7.08 -11.45 -15.91
CA VAL A 63 6.37 -10.20 -16.25
C VAL A 63 7.33 -9.19 -16.88
N PHE A 64 8.57 -9.14 -16.38
CA PHE A 64 9.61 -8.26 -16.88
C PHE A 64 10.53 -8.93 -17.91
N ARG A 65 10.12 -10.07 -18.49
CA ARG A 65 10.91 -10.77 -19.50
C ARG A 65 11.20 -9.84 -20.68
N GLY A 66 12.47 -9.73 -21.06
CA GLY A 66 12.90 -8.82 -22.12
C GLY A 66 13.12 -7.36 -21.69
N LYS A 67 12.83 -6.99 -20.43
CA LYS A 67 13.24 -5.68 -19.89
C LYS A 67 14.68 -5.72 -19.39
N LYS A 68 15.35 -4.56 -19.42
CA LYS A 68 16.74 -4.42 -18.94
C LYS A 68 16.83 -4.85 -17.47
N ALA A 69 17.91 -5.56 -17.12
CA ALA A 69 18.21 -5.99 -15.75
C ALA A 69 18.16 -4.85 -14.72
N ARG A 70 18.44 -3.61 -15.17
CA ARG A 70 18.35 -2.38 -14.37
C ARG A 70 16.96 -2.12 -13.76
N VAL A 71 15.89 -2.67 -14.32
CA VAL A 71 14.51 -2.51 -13.80
C VAL A 71 14.16 -3.61 -12.80
N ILE A 72 14.61 -4.84 -13.06
CA ILE A 72 14.27 -6.01 -12.23
C ILE A 72 15.08 -6.02 -10.93
N LYS A 73 16.36 -5.65 -11.00
CA LYS A 73 17.28 -5.74 -9.87
C LYS A 73 16.83 -4.90 -8.65
N PRO A 74 16.48 -3.61 -8.78
CA PRO A 74 16.03 -2.82 -7.64
C PRO A 74 14.73 -3.35 -7.01
N LEU A 75 13.79 -3.83 -7.83
CA LEU A 75 12.53 -4.40 -7.37
C LEU A 75 12.75 -5.67 -6.53
N LEU A 76 13.63 -6.55 -7.00
CA LEU A 76 14.00 -7.75 -6.26
C LEU A 76 14.74 -7.40 -4.97
N GLU A 77 15.67 -6.45 -5.00
CA GLU A 77 16.40 -5.97 -3.82
C GLU A 77 15.46 -5.42 -2.75
N GLN A 78 14.48 -4.60 -3.13
CA GLN A 78 13.44 -4.12 -2.22
C GLN A 78 12.62 -5.27 -1.62
N LEU A 79 12.21 -6.25 -2.44
CA LEU A 79 11.47 -7.42 -1.98
C LEU A 79 12.28 -8.22 -0.95
N TYR A 80 13.56 -8.50 -1.25
CA TYR A 80 14.45 -9.21 -0.32
C TYR A 80 14.63 -8.44 0.98
N LYS A 81 14.86 -7.12 0.91
CA LYS A 81 15.03 -6.25 2.09
C LYS A 81 13.81 -6.26 3.01
N ASN A 82 12.61 -6.22 2.43
CA ASN A 82 11.35 -6.22 3.18
C ASN A 82 11.07 -7.59 3.83
N ILE A 83 11.48 -8.68 3.19
CA ILE A 83 11.36 -10.04 3.78
C ILE A 83 12.36 -10.24 4.92
N SER A 84 13.56 -9.66 4.82
CA SER A 84 14.58 -9.72 5.87
C SER A 84 14.36 -8.69 6.99
N HIS A 85 13.27 -7.91 6.93
CA HIS A 85 13.01 -6.87 7.93
C HIS A 85 12.77 -7.51 9.31
N GLN A 86 13.66 -7.24 10.26
CA GLN A 86 13.59 -7.74 11.64
C GLN A 86 12.98 -6.72 12.62
N GLY A 87 12.66 -5.51 12.16
CA GLY A 87 12.03 -4.46 12.97
C GLY A 87 10.52 -4.59 13.11
N GLY A 88 9.93 -3.73 13.94
CA GLY A 88 8.48 -3.61 14.08
C GLY A 88 7.83 -3.22 12.75
N SER A 89 6.86 -4.02 12.29
CA SER A 89 6.22 -3.81 10.99
C SER A 89 5.10 -2.77 11.07
N THR A 90 5.32 -1.63 10.44
CA THR A 90 4.28 -0.61 10.19
C THR A 90 3.38 -1.00 9.01
N LEU A 91 3.85 -1.89 8.13
CA LEU A 91 3.04 -2.55 7.10
C LEU A 91 2.22 -3.72 7.68
N SER A 92 1.28 -3.40 8.57
CA SER A 92 0.34 -4.38 9.09
C SER A 92 -1.05 -3.76 9.28
N THR A 93 -2.10 -4.58 9.15
CA THR A 93 -3.47 -4.13 9.42
C THR A 93 -3.65 -3.63 10.84
N VAL A 94 -2.96 -4.25 11.82
CA VAL A 94 -2.97 -3.82 13.22
C VAL A 94 -2.39 -2.41 13.36
N TYR A 95 -1.22 -2.15 12.77
CA TYR A 95 -0.61 -0.83 12.81
C TYR A 95 -1.49 0.21 12.11
N LEU A 96 -1.98 -0.11 10.91
CA LEU A 96 -2.83 0.79 10.14
C LEU A 96 -4.15 1.10 10.86
N GLN A 97 -4.80 0.10 11.47
CA GLN A 97 -6.02 0.31 12.23
C GLN A 97 -5.77 1.28 13.39
N ARG A 98 -4.68 1.10 14.14
CA ARG A 98 -4.31 2.00 15.25
C ARG A 98 -3.94 3.40 14.77
N TYR A 99 -3.21 3.50 13.66
CA TYR A 99 -2.81 4.78 13.09
C TYR A 99 -4.03 5.61 12.63
N LEU A 100 -5.04 4.94 12.08
CA LEU A 100 -6.26 5.58 11.59
C LEU A 100 -7.23 5.96 12.73
N HIS A 101 -7.31 5.16 13.79
CA HIS A 101 -8.26 5.37 14.88
C HIS A 101 -7.60 6.10 16.03
N ILE A 102 -7.61 7.43 15.90
CA ILE A 102 -7.22 8.35 16.94
C ILE A 102 -8.47 8.69 17.76
N ASN A 103 -8.34 8.80 19.08
CA ASN A 103 -9.47 9.00 19.98
C ASN A 103 -10.39 10.16 19.52
N ASP A 104 -11.70 9.92 19.62
CA ASP A 104 -12.77 10.88 19.32
C ASP A 104 -12.82 11.39 17.88
N ARG A 105 -12.29 10.61 16.92
CA ARG A 105 -12.30 10.97 15.49
C ARG A 105 -12.60 9.78 14.60
N GLU A 106 -13.30 10.07 13.51
CA GLU A 106 -13.53 9.10 12.45
C GLU A 106 -12.51 9.30 11.32
N PRO A 107 -11.79 8.24 10.89
CA PRO A 107 -10.81 8.36 9.84
C PRO A 107 -11.45 8.60 8.48
N LEU A 108 -11.04 9.69 7.83
CA LEU A 108 -11.22 9.94 6.41
C LEU A 108 -9.87 9.74 5.71
N ILE A 109 -9.85 8.98 4.62
CA ILE A 109 -8.61 8.63 3.91
C ILE A 109 -8.59 9.30 2.55
N VAL A 110 -7.56 10.11 2.32
CA VAL A 110 -7.35 10.83 1.07
C VAL A 110 -6.28 10.13 0.23
N PHE A 111 -6.57 9.98 -1.07
CA PHE A 111 -5.67 9.48 -2.09
C PHE A 111 -5.51 10.50 -3.21
N TRP A 112 -4.37 10.47 -3.90
CA TRP A 112 -4.13 11.26 -5.10
C TRP A 112 -4.09 10.34 -6.31
N ASN A 113 -5.12 10.38 -7.16
CA ASN A 113 -5.29 9.45 -8.28
C ASN A 113 -5.12 7.95 -7.88
N GLY A 114 -5.52 7.60 -6.65
CA GLY A 114 -5.21 6.31 -6.02
C GLY A 114 -6.33 5.28 -6.14
N SER A 115 -6.91 5.09 -7.32
CA SER A 115 -7.99 4.11 -7.52
C SER A 115 -7.55 2.67 -7.16
N SER A 116 -6.28 2.35 -7.43
CA SER A 116 -5.67 1.07 -7.02
C SER A 116 -5.46 0.99 -5.51
N ASP A 117 -5.01 2.08 -4.89
CA ASP A 117 -4.81 2.19 -3.44
C ASP A 117 -6.12 2.04 -2.67
N ILE A 118 -7.22 2.58 -3.20
CA ILE A 118 -8.57 2.40 -2.66
C ILE A 118 -8.98 0.92 -2.72
N THR A 119 -8.63 0.21 -3.80
CA THR A 119 -8.90 -1.22 -3.90
C THR A 119 -8.09 -2.00 -2.85
N ILE A 120 -6.82 -1.63 -2.68
CA ILE A 120 -5.92 -2.25 -1.70
C ILE A 120 -6.42 -2.01 -0.28
N ILE A 121 -6.80 -0.78 0.08
CA ILE A 121 -7.21 -0.46 1.44
C ILE A 121 -8.51 -1.16 1.83
N LYS A 122 -9.44 -1.33 0.90
CA LYS A 122 -10.65 -2.13 1.11
C LYS A 122 -10.30 -3.60 1.38
N ARG A 123 -9.34 -4.16 0.64
CA ARG A 123 -8.84 -5.54 0.86
C ARG A 123 -8.04 -5.71 2.15
N LEU A 124 -7.51 -4.63 2.72
CA LEU A 124 -6.89 -4.65 4.06
C LEU A 124 -7.93 -4.82 5.19
N ARG A 125 -9.23 -4.71 4.89
CA ARG A 125 -10.35 -4.94 5.82
C ARG A 125 -10.24 -4.08 7.09
N LEU A 126 -9.78 -2.85 6.92
CA LEU A 126 -9.77 -1.85 7.98
C LEU A 126 -11.22 -1.45 8.28
N THR A 127 -11.56 -1.33 9.55
CA THR A 127 -12.93 -1.01 9.99
C THR A 127 -13.03 0.44 10.43
N GLY A 128 -14.24 1.00 10.52
CA GLY A 128 -14.47 2.34 11.08
C GLY A 128 -14.04 3.51 10.19
N ILE A 129 -13.86 3.29 8.88
CA ILE A 129 -13.49 4.35 7.94
C ILE A 129 -14.76 5.08 7.48
N LEU A 130 -14.82 6.39 7.72
CA LEU A 130 -15.96 7.24 7.36
C LEU A 130 -16.07 7.39 5.84
N ALA A 131 -14.96 7.74 5.17
CA ALA A 131 -14.96 7.98 3.73
C ALA A 131 -13.58 7.79 3.09
N TYR A 132 -13.60 7.50 1.79
CA TYR A 132 -12.42 7.50 0.93
C TYR A 132 -12.55 8.62 -0.09
N LEU A 133 -11.63 9.59 -0.08
CA LEU A 133 -11.57 10.67 -1.07
C LEU A 133 -10.46 10.40 -2.07
N ASN A 134 -10.81 10.36 -3.36
CA ASN A 134 -9.85 10.25 -4.45
C ASN A 134 -9.74 11.58 -5.17
N ILE A 135 -8.69 12.35 -4.88
CA ILE A 135 -8.47 13.65 -5.51
C ILE A 135 -7.67 13.42 -6.80
N SER A 136 -8.15 13.96 -7.91
CA SER A 136 -7.48 13.87 -9.21
C SER A 136 -6.85 15.19 -9.67
N ALA A 137 -7.35 16.32 -9.16
CA ALA A 137 -6.90 17.66 -9.51
C ALA A 137 -7.14 18.63 -8.34
N ILE A 138 -6.41 19.76 -8.36
CA ILE A 138 -6.60 20.89 -7.45
C ILE A 138 -6.85 22.14 -8.30
N SER A 139 -7.83 22.95 -7.91
CA SER A 139 -8.04 24.28 -8.52
C SER A 139 -7.31 25.33 -7.71
N VAL A 140 -6.41 26.07 -8.36
CA VAL A 140 -5.69 27.22 -7.76
C VAL A 140 -6.53 28.51 -7.76
N ARG A 141 -7.73 28.49 -8.38
CA ARG A 141 -8.66 29.62 -8.47
C ARG A 141 -9.90 29.44 -7.59
N ASN A 142 -9.88 28.46 -6.70
CA ASN A 142 -11.04 28.12 -5.89
C ASN A 142 -11.16 29.13 -4.74
N ASN A 143 -11.84 30.25 -5.00
CA ASN A 143 -12.18 31.27 -4.00
C ASN A 143 -13.43 30.88 -3.19
N ASP A 144 -13.70 29.58 -2.98
CA ASP A 144 -14.94 29.05 -2.37
C ASP A 144 -16.25 29.45 -3.09
N ASP A 145 -16.19 29.97 -4.32
CA ASP A 145 -17.36 30.21 -5.17
C ASP A 145 -17.84 28.88 -5.79
N TYR A 146 -18.57 28.08 -5.02
CA TYR A 146 -19.35 26.97 -5.55
C TYR A 146 -20.73 27.49 -5.96
N ILE A 147 -20.94 27.69 -7.27
CA ILE A 147 -22.27 27.86 -7.88
C ILE A 147 -22.77 26.50 -8.36
#